data_AF-A0A497R351-F1
#
_entry.id   AF-A0A497R351-F1
#
_cell.length_a   1.000
_cell.length_b   1.000
_cell.length_c   1.000
_cell.angle_alpha   90.00
_cell.angle_beta   90.00
_cell.angle_gamma   90.00
#
_symmetry.space_group_name_H-M   'P 1'
#
loop_
_entity.id
_entity.type
_entity.pdbx_description
1 polymer ?
#
loop_
_entity_poly.entity_id
_entity_poly.type
_entity_poly.pdbx_seq_one_letter_code
_entity_poly.pdbx_strand_id
1 'polypeptide(L)'
;MQLQEQKDLQQALAEAPYYADLNKQAIAIAPLKIILAVDNLKALKVTPLMENAIRFIRLEAGHATQNLLLQATALKLGTCTITSFQLGTVYEALHLPENQRPIYLITIGYPKKTRN
;
A
#
# COMPACT_ATOMS: atom_id res chain seq x y z
N MET A 1 -23.79 -5.28 2.04
CA MET A 1 -22.34 -5.36 1.85
C MET A 1 -22.09 -5.62 0.38
N GLN A 2 -21.93 -4.55 -0.41
CA GLN A 2 -21.81 -4.64 -1.86
C GLN A 2 -20.40 -5.14 -2.20
N LEU A 3 -20.31 -6.27 -2.91
CA LEU A 3 -19.07 -6.66 -3.56
C LEU A 3 -18.85 -5.69 -4.73
N GLN A 4 -17.98 -4.70 -4.56
CA GLN A 4 -17.42 -3.99 -5.70
C GLN A 4 -16.65 -5.00 -6.54
N GLU A 5 -16.89 -5.02 -7.86
CA GLU A 5 -16.14 -5.88 -8.76
C GLU A 5 -14.66 -5.52 -8.66
N GLN A 6 -13.77 -6.53 -8.68
CA GLN A 6 -12.31 -6.30 -8.58
C GLN A 6 -11.78 -5.31 -9.62
N LYS A 7 -12.46 -5.18 -10.76
CA LYS A 7 -12.11 -4.26 -11.84
C LYS A 7 -12.32 -2.79 -11.43
N ASP A 8 -13.43 -2.49 -10.76
CA ASP A 8 -13.74 -1.15 -10.27
C ASP A 8 -12.76 -0.72 -9.18
N LEU A 9 -12.40 -1.66 -8.29
CA LEU A 9 -11.41 -1.41 -7.25
C LEU A 9 -10.03 -1.08 -7.83
N GLN A 10 -9.60 -1.81 -8.86
CA GLN A 10 -8.32 -1.55 -9.51
C GLN A 10 -8.29 -0.17 -10.17
N GLN A 11 -9.39 0.22 -10.81
CA GLN A 11 -9.50 1.52 -11.46
C GLN A 11 -9.45 2.66 -10.43
N ALA A 12 -10.22 2.55 -9.34
CA ALA A 12 -10.19 3.53 -8.26
C ALA A 12 -8.79 3.69 -7.63
N LEU A 13 -8.08 2.58 -7.39
CA LEU A 13 -6.73 2.63 -6.83
C LEU A 13 -5.69 3.20 -7.81
N ALA A 14 -5.90 3.06 -9.13
CA ALA A 14 -4.99 3.60 -10.14
C ALA A 14 -5.00 5.15 -10.19
N GLU A 15 -6.08 5.77 -9.73
CA GLU A 15 -6.22 7.23 -9.66
C GLU A 15 -5.60 7.83 -8.39
N ALA A 16 -5.32 7.01 -7.37
CA ALA A 16 -4.84 7.47 -6.07
C ALA A 16 -3.47 8.16 -6.06
N PRO A 17 -2.44 7.76 -6.85
CA PRO A 17 -1.12 8.39 -6.77
C PRO A 17 -1.09 9.84 -7.30
N TYR A 18 -0.38 10.74 -6.59
CA TYR A 18 -0.39 12.17 -6.91
C TYR A 18 0.31 12.56 -8.24
N TYR A 19 1.55 12.10 -8.52
CA TYR A 19 2.38 12.76 -9.54
C TYR A 19 3.27 11.88 -10.43
N ALA A 20 3.16 10.55 -10.39
CA ALA A 20 4.01 9.69 -11.22
C ALA A 20 3.19 8.79 -12.13
N ASP A 21 3.26 9.04 -13.45
CA ASP A 21 2.68 8.15 -14.47
C ASP A 21 3.21 6.71 -14.33
N LEU A 22 4.45 6.56 -13.87
CA LEU A 22 5.04 5.25 -13.54
C LEU A 22 4.31 4.55 -12.39
N ASN A 23 3.86 5.27 -11.37
CA ASN A 23 3.09 4.68 -10.27
C ASN A 23 1.70 4.25 -10.75
N LYS A 24 1.05 5.07 -11.57
CA LYS A 24 -0.26 4.72 -12.18
C LYS A 24 -0.14 3.51 -13.08
N GLN A 25 0.90 3.44 -13.90
CA GLN A 25 1.19 2.28 -14.75
C GLN A 25 1.49 1.04 -13.91
N ALA A 26 2.31 1.14 -12.88
CA ALA A 26 2.61 0.03 -11.97
C ALA A 26 1.34 -0.53 -11.33
N ILE A 27 0.44 0.34 -10.87
CA ILE A 27 -0.87 -0.09 -10.35
C ILE A 27 -1.69 -0.75 -11.46
N ALA A 28 -1.83 -0.13 -12.62
CA ALA A 28 -2.65 -0.66 -13.70
C ALA A 28 -2.22 -2.07 -14.15
N ILE A 29 -0.91 -2.33 -14.25
CA ILE A 29 -0.39 -3.58 -14.83
C ILE A 29 -0.06 -4.67 -13.80
N ALA A 30 0.18 -4.30 -12.53
CA ALA A 30 0.60 -5.28 -11.54
C ALA A 30 -0.54 -6.24 -11.17
N PRO A 31 -0.32 -7.57 -11.21
CA PRO A 31 -1.36 -8.54 -10.87
C PRO A 31 -1.74 -8.52 -9.39
N LEU A 32 -0.83 -8.08 -8.51
CA LEU A 32 -1.07 -7.99 -7.07
C LEU A 32 -0.81 -6.58 -6.56
N LYS A 33 -1.72 -6.09 -5.75
CA LYS A 33 -1.69 -4.79 -5.08
C LYS A 33 -1.98 -5.01 -3.60
N ILE A 34 -1.15 -4.48 -2.73
CA ILE A 34 -1.26 -4.60 -1.29
C ILE A 34 -1.31 -3.20 -0.70
N ILE A 35 -2.32 -2.92 0.12
CA ILE A 35 -2.33 -1.74 0.98
C ILE A 35 -1.88 -2.18 2.38
N LEU A 36 -0.81 -1.56 2.88
CA LEU A 36 -0.42 -1.70 4.26
C LEU A 36 -0.94 -0.49 5.03
N ALA A 37 -1.88 -0.75 5.95
CA ALA A 37 -2.45 0.25 6.84
C ALA A 37 -2.02 0.00 8.29
N VAL A 38 -1.98 1.07 9.07
CA VAL A 38 -1.63 1.06 10.49
C VAL A 38 -2.82 1.48 11.35
N ASP A 39 -2.97 0.86 12.51
CA ASP A 39 -3.99 1.24 13.49
C ASP A 39 -3.41 2.15 14.58
N ASN A 40 -3.61 3.46 14.42
CA ASN A 40 -3.07 4.45 15.35
C ASN A 40 -3.72 4.35 16.75
N LEU A 41 -5.00 3.97 16.82
CA LEU A 41 -5.70 3.82 18.10
C LEU A 41 -5.14 2.63 18.87
N LYS A 42 -4.78 1.55 18.17
CA LYS A 42 -4.09 0.41 18.78
C LYS A 42 -2.68 0.79 19.25
N ALA A 43 -1.93 1.57 18.47
CA ALA A 43 -0.60 2.04 18.86
C ALA A 43 -0.62 2.88 20.15
N LEU A 44 -1.61 3.77 20.29
CA LEU A 44 -1.79 4.62 21.47
C LEU A 44 -2.05 3.85 22.77
N LYS A 45 -2.55 2.60 22.69
CA LYS A 45 -2.72 1.73 23.87
C LYS A 45 -1.38 1.22 24.42
N VAL A 46 -0.34 1.18 23.59
CA VAL A 46 1.00 0.68 23.97
C VAL A 46 1.88 1.81 24.48
N THR A 47 1.82 2.98 23.84
CA THR A 47 2.53 4.18 24.27
C THR A 47 1.56 5.37 24.27
N PRO A 48 1.29 5.99 25.44
CA PRO A 48 0.30 7.05 25.55
C PRO A 48 0.75 8.35 24.85
N LEU A 49 2.04 8.49 24.53
CA LEU A 49 2.53 9.62 23.75
C LEU A 49 2.24 9.41 22.26
N MET A 50 1.41 10.29 21.69
CA MET A 50 1.02 10.26 20.28
C MET A 50 2.21 10.25 19.31
N GLU A 51 3.24 11.05 19.58
CA GLU A 51 4.45 11.10 18.76
C GLU A 51 5.14 9.73 18.67
N ASN A 52 5.28 9.05 19.81
CA ASN A 52 5.87 7.71 19.87
C ASN A 52 4.98 6.67 19.18
N ALA A 53 3.66 6.72 19.40
CA ALA A 53 2.71 5.80 18.77
C ALA A 53 2.81 5.86 17.24
N ILE A 54 2.80 7.09 16.68
CA ILE A 54 2.93 7.32 15.24
C ILE A 54 4.32 6.90 14.74
N ARG A 55 5.39 7.23 15.47
CA ARG A 55 6.76 6.90 15.09
C ARG A 55 6.97 5.39 15.01
N PHE A 56 6.61 4.66 16.06
CA PHE A 56 6.85 3.22 16.15
C PHE A 56 6.04 2.46 15.12
N ILE A 57 4.75 2.77 14.96
CA ILE A 57 3.92 2.03 14.00
C ILE A 57 4.35 2.27 12.54
N ARG A 58 4.91 3.45 12.23
CA ARG A 58 5.50 3.71 10.92
C ARG A 58 6.80 2.93 10.71
N LEU A 59 7.64 2.79 11.74
CA LEU A 59 8.83 1.93 11.69
C LEU A 59 8.44 0.46 11.48
N GLU A 60 7.43 -0.02 12.21
CA GLU A 60 6.88 -1.37 12.03
C GLU A 60 6.34 -1.58 10.61
N ALA A 61 5.58 -0.61 10.08
CA ALA A 61 5.08 -0.68 8.70
C ALA A 61 6.22 -0.70 7.67
N GLY A 62 7.29 0.06 7.92
CA GLY A 62 8.49 0.05 7.08
C GLY A 62 9.19 -1.32 7.10
N HIS A 63 9.38 -1.91 8.29
CA HIS A 63 9.97 -3.24 8.42
C HIS A 63 9.11 -4.33 7.77
N ALA A 64 7.80 -4.31 8.00
CA ALA A 64 6.86 -5.25 7.39
C ALA A 64 6.88 -5.14 5.85
N THR A 65 6.88 -3.91 5.33
CA THR A 65 7.02 -3.66 3.89
C THR A 65 8.32 -4.24 3.37
N GLN A 66 9.46 -3.94 3.99
CA GLN A 66 10.76 -4.42 3.53
C GLN A 66 10.85 -5.95 3.54
N ASN A 67 10.33 -6.62 4.58
CA ASN A 67 10.26 -8.07 4.62
C ASN A 67 9.45 -8.64 3.45
N LEU A 68 8.31 -8.00 3.13
CA LEU A 68 7.51 -8.37 1.98
C LEU A 68 8.28 -8.19 0.66
N LEU A 69 9.00 -7.08 0.49
CA LEU A 69 9.80 -6.85 -0.72
C LEU A 69 10.93 -7.87 -0.87
N LEU A 70 11.57 -8.27 0.23
CA LEU A 70 12.60 -9.30 0.25
C LEU A 70 12.05 -10.67 -0.16
N GLN A 71 10.86 -11.03 0.32
CA GLN A 71 10.19 -12.27 -0.10
C GLN A 71 9.81 -12.22 -1.59
N ALA A 72 9.25 -11.11 -2.06
CA ALA A 72 8.95 -10.93 -3.48
C ALA A 72 10.22 -11.07 -4.34
N THR A 73 11.32 -10.46 -3.91
CA THR A 73 12.63 -10.56 -4.57
C THR A 73 13.15 -12.00 -4.60
N ALA A 74 13.05 -12.75 -3.49
CA ALA A 74 13.46 -14.15 -3.43
C ALA A 74 12.66 -15.03 -4.41
N LEU A 75 11.39 -14.68 -4.64
CA LEU A 75 10.50 -15.31 -5.62
C LEU A 75 10.70 -14.78 -7.06
N LYS A 76 11.70 -13.92 -7.28
CA LYS A 76 12.01 -13.27 -8.57
C LYS A 76 10.87 -12.40 -9.10
N LEU A 77 10.08 -11.81 -8.20
CA LEU A 77 9.06 -10.83 -8.51
C LEU A 77 9.64 -9.41 -8.41
N GLY A 78 9.08 -8.51 -9.20
CA GLY A 78 9.33 -7.07 -9.11
C GLY A 78 8.28 -6.40 -8.23
N THR A 79 8.69 -5.32 -7.57
CA THR A 79 7.82 -4.56 -6.67
C THR A 79 7.96 -3.06 -6.91
N CYS A 80 6.89 -2.30 -6.70
CA CYS A 80 6.95 -0.84 -6.59
C CYS A 80 6.16 -0.39 -5.36
N THR A 81 6.86 0.28 -4.44
CA THR A 81 6.30 0.90 -3.24
C THR A 81 5.88 2.34 -3.52
N ILE A 82 4.62 2.66 -3.24
CA ILE A 82 4.02 3.96 -3.48
C ILE A 82 3.53 4.48 -2.13
N THR A 83 4.10 5.61 -1.70
CA THR A 83 3.80 6.26 -0.40
C THR A 83 3.10 7.61 -0.56
N SER A 84 3.12 8.16 -1.77
CA SER A 84 2.46 9.42 -2.10
C SER A 84 1.19 9.14 -2.91
N PHE A 85 0.05 9.08 -2.21
CA PHE A 85 -1.27 8.84 -2.78
C PHE A 85 -2.37 9.50 -1.95
N GLN A 86 -3.52 9.75 -2.58
CA GLN A 86 -4.69 10.35 -1.96
C GLN A 86 -5.37 9.34 -1.02
N LEU A 87 -5.28 9.59 0.28
CA LEU A 87 -5.86 8.71 1.29
C LEU A 87 -7.38 8.56 1.14
N GLY A 88 -8.10 9.65 0.84
CA GLY A 88 -9.55 9.62 0.65
C GLY A 88 -9.97 8.58 -0.39
N THR A 89 -9.29 8.58 -1.55
CA THR A 89 -9.52 7.59 -2.62
C THR A 89 -9.31 6.17 -2.13
N VAL A 90 -8.28 5.91 -1.32
CA VAL A 90 -8.02 4.57 -0.78
C VAL A 90 -9.05 4.16 0.27
N TYR A 91 -9.47 5.08 1.13
CA TYR A 91 -10.53 4.84 2.11
C TYR A 91 -11.86 4.50 1.42
N GLU A 92 -12.26 5.28 0.42
CA GLU A 92 -13.47 5.07 -0.35
C GLU A 92 -13.42 3.75 -1.14
N ALA A 93 -12.33 3.51 -1.87
CA ALA A 93 -12.18 2.33 -2.70
C ALA A 93 -12.20 1.02 -1.89
N LEU A 94 -11.54 1.01 -0.72
CA LEU A 94 -11.42 -0.19 0.11
C LEU A 94 -12.40 -0.24 1.29
N HIS A 95 -13.27 0.76 1.44
CA HIS A 95 -14.16 0.90 2.60
C HIS A 95 -13.41 0.75 3.94
N LEU A 96 -12.21 1.32 4.03
CA LEU A 96 -11.35 1.13 5.20
C LEU A 96 -11.92 1.86 6.43
N PRO A 97 -11.83 1.25 7.63
CA PRO A 97 -12.14 1.94 8.86
C PRO A 97 -11.23 3.16 9.05
N GLU A 98 -11.77 4.28 9.56
CA GLU A 98 -11.01 5.52 9.75
C GLU A 98 -9.73 5.33 10.57
N ASN A 99 -9.75 4.43 11.56
CA ASN A 99 -8.61 4.16 12.42
C ASN A 99 -7.49 3.36 11.74
N GLN A 100 -7.75 2.74 10.59
CA GLN A 100 -6.75 2.04 9.78
C GLN A 100 -6.21 2.98 8.72
N ARG A 101 -5.13 3.68 9.02
CA ARG A 101 -4.51 4.63 8.11
C ARG A 101 -3.61 3.91 7.10
N PRO A 102 -3.89 3.96 5.78
CA PRO A 102 -2.96 3.48 4.77
C PRO A 102 -1.61 4.22 4.85
N ILE A 103 -0.51 3.47 4.76
CA ILE A 103 0.87 4.00 4.76
C ILE A 103 1.61 3.63 3.47
N TYR A 104 1.41 2.40 2.97
CA TYR A 104 2.01 1.95 1.72
C TYR A 104 0.94 1.38 0.78
N LEU A 105 1.07 1.69 -0.50
CA LEU A 105 0.51 0.91 -1.60
C LEU A 105 1.68 0.20 -2.28
N ILE A 106 1.64 -1.13 -2.33
CA ILE A 106 2.71 -1.97 -2.85
C ILE A 106 2.15 -2.75 -4.04
N THR A 107 2.78 -2.59 -5.19
CA THR A 107 2.45 -3.38 -6.39
C THR A 107 3.48 -4.49 -6.55
N ILE A 108 3.04 -5.67 -6.95
CA ILE A 108 3.87 -6.87 -7.11
C ILE A 108 3.51 -7.56 -8.42
N GLY A 109 4.53 -7.97 -9.18
CA GLY A 109 4.31 -8.68 -10.44
C GLY A 109 5.59 -9.29 -11.00
N TYR A 110 5.48 -9.93 -12.15
CA TYR A 110 6.65 -10.41 -12.88
C TYR A 110 7.35 -9.25 -13.58
N PRO A 111 8.66 -9.03 -13.36
CA PRO A 111 9.41 -8.04 -14.10
C PRO A 111 9.31 -8.34 -15.60
N LYS A 112 9.09 -7.31 -16.42
CA LYS A 112 9.28 -7.45 -17.87
C LYS A 112 10.75 -7.83 -18.09
N LYS A 113 11.01 -8.89 -18.87
CA LYS A 113 12.39 -9.23 -19.27
C LYS A 113 13.04 -7.98 -19.84
N THR A 114 14.10 -7.51 -19.21
CA THR A 114 15.03 -6.59 -19.84
C THR A 114 15.60 -7.30 -21.06
N ARG A 115 15.35 -6.76 -22.26
CA ARG A 115 16.12 -7.13 -23.43
C ARG A 115 17.54 -6.64 -23.16
N ASN A 116 18.45 -7.57 -22.90
CA ASN A 116 19.88 -7.32 -23.00
C ASN A 116 20.27 -7.24 -24.47
#